data_AF-A0A969HC91-F1
#
_entry.id   AF-A0A969HC91-F1
#
_cell.length_a   1.000
_cell.length_b   1.000
_cell.length_c   1.000
_cell.angle_alpha   90.00
_cell.angle_beta   90.00
_cell.angle_gamma   90.00
#
_symmetry.space_group_name_H-M   'P 1'
#
loop_
_entity.id
_entity.type
_entity.pdbx_description
1 polymer ?
#
loop_
_entity_poly.entity_id
_entity_poly.type
_entity_poly.pdbx_seq_one_letter_code
_entity_poly.pdbx_strand_id
1 'polypeptide(L)'
;MNSNSISRVSQTDWEALDQMSDDEIDLSDIPEVTAEQMAHARLRVGGKPVSKSKVRVNIYLDAEVIEYFKARAGGRGYQTLINETLKESMQVNRLEEILRRVIREELQVQE
;
A
#
# COMPACT_ATOMS: atom_id res chain seq x y z
N MET A 1 -14.25 -20.10 16.45
CA MET A 1 -13.08 -19.44 15.79
C MET A 1 -12.75 -18.24 16.65
N ASN A 2 -11.58 -18.22 17.29
CA ASN A 2 -11.26 -17.25 18.33
C ASN A 2 -10.82 -15.91 17.71
N SER A 3 -11.65 -14.88 17.81
CA SER A 3 -11.35 -13.52 17.36
C SER A 3 -10.57 -12.78 18.45
N ASN A 4 -9.27 -13.05 18.57
CA ASN A 4 -8.38 -12.18 19.34
C ASN A 4 -8.19 -10.87 18.55
N SER A 5 -9.16 -9.97 18.68
CA SER A 5 -9.02 -8.57 18.31
C SER A 5 -7.84 -7.99 19.09
N ILE A 6 -6.84 -7.47 18.37
CA ILE A 6 -5.70 -6.72 18.92
C ILE A 6 -6.21 -5.32 19.36
N SER A 7 -7.19 -5.33 20.24
CA SER A 7 -7.88 -4.21 20.88
C SER A 7 -7.02 -3.59 21.99
N ARG A 8 -5.71 -3.48 21.76
CA ARG A 8 -4.84 -2.75 22.70
C ARG A 8 -4.81 -1.30 22.23
N VAL A 9 -5.40 -0.45 23.04
CA VAL A 9 -5.10 0.98 23.09
C VAL A 9 -3.61 1.16 22.84
N SER A 10 -3.26 2.01 21.88
CA SER A 10 -1.87 2.30 21.58
C SER A 10 -1.21 2.84 22.86
N GLN A 11 -0.24 2.12 23.39
CA GLN A 11 0.53 2.53 24.58
C GLN A 11 1.70 3.44 24.20
N THR A 12 1.66 4.02 23.00
CA THR A 12 2.72 4.84 22.44
C THR A 12 2.73 6.21 23.09
N ASP A 13 3.88 6.58 23.67
CA ASP A 13 4.14 7.93 24.17
C ASP A 13 4.48 8.85 22.98
N TRP A 14 3.46 9.57 22.51
CA TRP A 14 3.58 10.46 21.35
C TRP A 14 4.42 11.69 21.62
N GLU A 15 4.44 12.20 22.85
CA GLU A 15 5.21 13.39 23.22
C GLU A 15 6.71 13.07 23.26
N ALA A 16 7.06 11.88 23.75
CA ALA A 16 8.43 11.38 23.70
C ALA A 16 8.91 11.14 22.25
N LEU A 17 8.05 10.59 21.38
CA LEU A 17 8.40 10.35 19.97
C LEU A 17 8.56 11.65 19.17
N ASP A 18 7.75 12.67 19.42
CA ASP A 18 7.82 13.96 18.71
C ASP A 18 9.11 14.74 19.07
N GLN A 19 9.66 14.49 20.24
CA GLN A 19 10.92 15.09 20.72
C GLN A 19 12.17 14.24 20.39
N MET A 20 11.99 12.96 20.02
CA MET A 20 13.08 12.05 19.69
C MET A 20 13.71 12.44 18.36
N SER A 21 15.05 12.48 18.32
CA SER A 21 15.80 12.70 17.08
C SER A 21 16.05 11.39 16.33
N ASP A 22 16.23 11.45 15.00
CA ASP A 22 16.46 10.26 14.16
C ASP A 22 17.66 9.42 14.63
N ASP A 23 18.70 10.05 15.19
CA ASP A 23 19.91 9.40 15.68
C ASP A 23 19.67 8.57 16.97
N GLU A 24 18.61 8.86 17.72
CA GLU A 24 18.24 8.17 18.96
C GLU A 24 17.34 6.95 18.70
N ILE A 25 16.91 6.73 17.46
CA ILE A 25 16.08 5.58 17.07
C ILE A 25 16.94 4.31 17.06
N ASP A 26 16.61 3.36 17.93
CA ASP A 26 17.24 2.04 17.95
C ASP A 26 16.76 1.20 16.75
N LEU A 27 17.71 0.85 15.87
CA LEU A 27 17.49 0.00 14.69
C LEU A 27 18.11 -1.40 14.86
N SER A 28 18.55 -1.77 16.07
CA SER A 28 19.25 -3.03 16.31
C SER A 28 18.44 -4.28 15.98
N ASP A 29 17.10 -4.19 16.04
CA ASP A 29 16.15 -5.26 15.73
C ASP A 29 15.71 -5.29 14.25
N ILE A 30 15.92 -4.21 13.51
CA ILE A 30 15.52 -4.04 12.11
C ILE A 30 16.78 -3.81 11.26
N PRO A 31 17.56 -4.86 10.98
CA PRO A 31 18.73 -4.72 10.13
C PRO A 31 18.34 -4.28 8.71
N GLU A 32 19.22 -3.50 8.07
CA GLU A 32 19.01 -3.08 6.69
C GLU A 32 18.88 -4.28 5.74
N VAL A 33 17.96 -4.18 4.80
CA VAL A 33 17.75 -5.23 3.79
C VAL A 33 18.94 -5.26 2.84
N THR A 34 19.68 -6.38 2.83
CA THR A 34 20.82 -6.53 1.93
C THR A 34 20.37 -6.68 0.47
N ALA A 35 21.24 -6.31 -0.48
CA ALA A 35 20.94 -6.47 -1.91
C ALA A 35 20.66 -7.94 -2.28
N GLU A 36 21.34 -8.89 -1.63
CA GLU A 36 21.11 -10.33 -1.80
C GLU A 36 19.73 -10.74 -1.31
N GLN A 37 19.30 -10.25 -0.14
CA GLN A 37 17.95 -10.49 0.38
C GLN A 37 16.88 -9.90 -0.55
N MET A 38 17.10 -8.69 -1.06
CA MET A 38 16.19 -8.04 -2.01
C MET A 38 16.08 -8.80 -3.33
N ALA A 39 17.18 -9.40 -3.82
CA ALA A 39 17.16 -10.22 -5.03
C ALA A 39 16.20 -11.42 -4.91
N HIS A 40 16.06 -11.98 -3.71
CA HIS A 40 15.12 -13.07 -3.42
C HIS A 40 13.68 -12.63 -3.18
N ALA A 41 13.40 -11.32 -3.14
CA ALA A 41 12.06 -10.81 -2.89
C ALA A 41 11.07 -11.19 -4.00
N ARG A 42 9.93 -11.77 -3.58
CA ARG A 42 8.80 -12.14 -4.44
C ARG A 42 7.60 -11.27 -4.12
N LEU A 43 7.07 -10.59 -5.14
CA LEU A 43 5.81 -9.87 -5.01
C LEU A 43 4.69 -10.88 -4.74
N ARG A 44 3.88 -10.62 -3.71
CA ARG A 44 2.70 -11.42 -3.37
C ARG A 44 1.47 -10.52 -3.30
N VAL A 45 0.36 -10.98 -3.88
CA VAL A 45 -0.95 -10.32 -3.80
C VAL A 45 -1.94 -11.33 -3.25
N GLY A 46 -2.66 -10.99 -2.18
CA GLY A 46 -3.57 -11.92 -1.50
C GLY A 46 -2.89 -13.21 -1.01
N GLY A 47 -1.62 -13.11 -0.58
CA GLY A 47 -0.82 -14.26 -0.14
C GLY A 47 -0.29 -15.14 -1.28
N LYS A 48 -0.60 -14.87 -2.55
CA LYS A 48 -0.13 -15.66 -3.69
C LYS A 48 1.02 -14.96 -4.41
N PRO A 49 2.10 -15.68 -4.79
CA PRO A 49 3.18 -15.08 -5.58
C PRO A 49 2.65 -14.64 -6.95
N VAL A 50 3.07 -13.46 -7.40
CA VAL A 50 2.72 -12.93 -8.71
C VAL A 50 3.99 -12.64 -9.52
N SER A 51 3.88 -12.76 -10.83
CA SER A 51 4.98 -12.42 -11.74
C SER A 51 5.30 -10.93 -11.67
N LYS A 52 6.59 -10.58 -11.82
CA LYS A 52 7.04 -9.18 -11.93
C LYS A 52 6.70 -8.56 -13.30
N SER A 53 6.35 -9.38 -14.29
CA SER A 53 6.08 -8.94 -15.67
C SER A 53 4.61 -8.56 -15.88
N LYS A 54 4.36 -7.69 -16.86
CA LYS A 54 3.00 -7.39 -17.33
C LYS A 54 2.34 -8.66 -17.88
N VAL A 55 1.09 -8.90 -17.50
CA VAL A 55 0.30 -10.03 -18.00
C VAL A 55 -0.66 -9.52 -19.08
N ARG A 56 -0.65 -10.16 -20.25
CA ARG A 56 -1.66 -9.89 -21.29
C ARG A 56 -2.98 -10.54 -20.87
N VAL A 57 -4.00 -9.74 -20.70
CA VAL A 57 -5.37 -10.18 -20.39
C VAL A 57 -6.31 -9.78 -21.52
N ASN A 58 -7.36 -10.56 -21.74
CA ASN A 58 -8.47 -10.18 -22.62
C ASN A 58 -9.65 -9.78 -21.73
N ILE A 59 -9.94 -8.48 -21.67
CA ILE A 59 -11.03 -7.91 -20.87
C ILE A 59 -11.81 -6.93 -21.75
N TYR A 60 -13.09 -6.77 -21.46
CA TYR A 60 -13.90 -5.71 -22.05
C TYR A 60 -13.73 -4.43 -21.22
N LEU A 61 -13.53 -3.32 -21.91
CA LEU A 61 -13.52 -1.97 -21.35
C LEU A 61 -14.44 -1.12 -22.22
N ASP A 62 -15.12 -0.15 -21.59
CA ASP A 62 -16.01 0.75 -22.31
C ASP A 62 -15.23 1.55 -23.36
N ALA A 63 -15.88 1.79 -24.50
CA ALA A 63 -15.27 2.54 -25.61
C ALA A 63 -14.83 3.94 -25.16
N GLU A 64 -15.64 4.60 -24.32
CA GLU A 64 -15.31 5.92 -23.76
C GLU A 64 -14.01 5.90 -22.95
N VAL A 65 -13.80 4.87 -22.13
CA VAL A 65 -12.58 4.71 -21.33
C VAL A 65 -11.36 4.57 -22.24
N ILE A 66 -11.48 3.74 -23.28
CA ILE A 66 -10.39 3.55 -24.25
C ILE A 66 -10.05 4.85 -24.98
N GLU A 67 -11.06 5.57 -25.47
CA GLU A 67 -10.85 6.82 -26.20
C GLU A 67 -10.30 7.93 -25.29
N TYR A 68 -10.78 8.03 -24.04
CA TYR A 68 -10.23 8.95 -23.04
C TYR A 68 -8.73 8.72 -22.83
N PHE A 69 -8.31 7.47 -22.60
CA PHE A 69 -6.89 7.16 -22.38
C PHE A 69 -6.04 7.26 -23.65
N LYS A 70 -6.61 7.02 -24.83
CA LYS A 70 -5.93 7.28 -26.11
C LYS A 70 -5.67 8.76 -26.33
N ALA A 71 -6.66 9.61 -26.06
CA ALA A 71 -6.51 11.06 -26.20
C ALA A 71 -5.44 11.63 -25.24
N ARG A 72 -5.35 11.06 -24.03
CA ARG A 72 -4.36 11.46 -23.01
C ARG A 72 -2.96 10.85 -23.21
N ALA A 73 -2.85 9.79 -24.00
CA ALA A 73 -1.63 9.00 -24.13
C ALA A 73 -0.45 9.79 -24.70
N GLY A 74 -0.68 10.68 -25.67
CA GLY A 74 0.42 11.37 -26.36
C GLY A 74 1.45 10.35 -26.89
N GLY A 75 2.67 10.36 -26.34
CA GLY A 75 3.73 9.37 -26.63
C GLY A 75 3.81 8.16 -25.67
N ARG A 76 3.08 8.18 -24.55
CA ARG A 76 2.98 7.05 -23.60
C ARG A 76 1.84 6.15 -24.07
N GLY A 77 2.05 4.86 -24.27
CA GLY A 77 0.96 3.98 -24.74
C GLY A 77 -0.25 3.99 -23.80
N TYR A 78 -1.47 4.11 -24.33
CA TYR A 78 -2.72 4.23 -23.54
C TYR A 78 -2.91 3.11 -22.52
N GLN A 79 -2.47 1.89 -22.83
CA GLN A 79 -2.49 0.74 -21.91
C GLN A 79 -1.63 0.98 -20.65
N THR A 80 -0.54 1.71 -20.78
CA THR A 80 0.32 2.06 -19.63
C THR A 80 -0.40 3.02 -18.70
N LEU A 81 -1.10 4.03 -19.25
CA LEU A 81 -1.89 4.96 -18.45
C LEU A 81 -3.06 4.28 -17.73
N ILE A 82 -3.75 3.36 -18.42
CA ILE A 82 -4.81 2.55 -17.79
C ILE A 82 -4.23 1.78 -16.61
N ASN A 83 -3.09 1.10 -16.81
CA ASN A 83 -2.44 0.33 -15.76
C ASN A 83 -1.93 1.19 -14.59
N GLU A 84 -1.45 2.41 -14.85
CA GLU A 84 -1.05 3.36 -13.80
C GLU A 84 -2.26 3.83 -12.99
N THR A 85 -3.35 4.19 -13.66
CA THR A 85 -4.60 4.60 -13.00
C THR A 85 -5.16 3.49 -12.11
N LEU A 86 -5.13 2.23 -12.58
CA LEU A 86 -5.55 1.08 -11.77
C LEU A 86 -4.65 0.87 -10.55
N LYS A 87 -3.35 1.13 -10.65
CA LYS A 87 -2.45 1.06 -9.50
C LYS A 87 -2.74 2.15 -8.48
N GLU A 88 -3.00 3.37 -8.93
CA GLU A 88 -3.34 4.49 -8.05
C GLU A 88 -4.65 4.23 -7.29
N SER A 89 -5.69 3.73 -7.96
CA SER A 89 -6.95 3.40 -7.29
C SER A 89 -6.81 2.29 -6.24
N MET A 90 -5.90 1.34 -6.43
CA MET A 90 -5.58 0.33 -5.40
C MET A 90 -4.94 0.95 -4.14
N GLN A 91 -4.16 2.02 -4.27
CA GLN A 91 -3.51 2.68 -3.13
C GLN A 91 -4.48 3.54 -2.34
N VAL A 92 -5.34 4.31 -3.02
CA VAL A 92 -6.31 5.22 -2.38
C VAL A 92 -7.27 4.43 -1.48
N ASN A 93 -7.82 3.32 -1.98
CA ASN A 93 -8.73 2.48 -1.19
C ASN A 93 -8.06 1.90 0.06
N ARG A 94 -6.78 1.52 -0.04
CA ARG A 94 -6.02 0.98 1.11
C ARG A 94 -5.79 2.03 2.19
N LEU A 95 -5.42 3.26 1.81
CA LEU A 95 -5.15 4.32 2.78
C LEU A 95 -6.42 4.73 3.52
N GLU A 96 -7.54 4.89 2.81
CA GLU A 96 -8.80 5.27 3.43
C GLU A 96 -9.29 4.23 4.45
N GLU A 97 -9.18 2.93 4.13
CA GLU A 97 -9.51 1.85 5.06
C GLU A 97 -8.63 1.87 6.31
N ILE A 98 -7.32 2.11 6.14
CA ILE A 98 -6.36 2.21 7.25
C ILE A 98 -6.71 3.41 8.13
N LEU A 99 -6.91 4.59 7.55
CA LEU A 99 -7.23 5.81 8.30
C LEU A 99 -8.55 5.69 9.06
N ARG A 100 -9.61 5.17 8.41
CA ARG A 100 -10.90 4.93 9.08
C ARG A 100 -10.76 3.95 10.24
N ARG A 101 -9.91 2.93 10.10
CA ARG A 101 -9.63 1.97 11.16
C ARG A 101 -8.90 2.64 12.33
N VAL A 102 -7.80 3.34 12.06
CA VAL A 102 -7.00 4.04 13.08
C VAL A 102 -7.85 5.06 13.82
N ILE A 103 -8.58 5.94 13.11
CA ILE A 103 -9.43 6.96 13.75
C ILE A 103 -10.50 6.31 14.65
N ARG A 104 -11.11 5.19 14.23
CA ARG A 104 -12.09 4.48 15.07
C ARG A 104 -11.43 3.91 16.33
N GLU A 105 -10.26 3.31 16.17
CA GLU A 105 -9.49 2.77 17.30
C GLU A 105 -9.13 3.89 18.29
N GLU A 106 -8.71 5.07 17.82
CA GLU A 106 -8.38 6.22 18.68
C GLU A 106 -9.61 6.89 19.31
N LEU A 107 -10.73 7.02 18.61
CA LEU A 107 -11.96 7.63 19.17
C LEU A 107 -12.61 6.76 20.25
N GLN A 108 -12.51 5.43 20.16
CA GLN A 108 -13.03 4.51 21.17
C GLN A 108 -12.19 4.48 22.46
N VAL A 109 -11.01 5.08 22.45
CA VAL A 109 -10.07 5.17 23.59
C VAL A 109 -10.33 6.42 24.45
N GLN A 110 -11.03 7.41 23.93
CA GLN A 110 -11.22 8.72 24.58
C GLN A 110 -12.44 8.80 25.51
N GLU A 111 -13.22 7.72 25.69
CA GLU A 111 -14.27 7.58 26.72
C GLU A 111 -13.79 6.74 27.90
#